data_AF-A0AAD3M544-F1
#
_entry.id   AF-A0AAD3M544-F1
#
_cell.length_a   1.000
_cell.length_b   1.000
_cell.length_c   1.000
_cell.angle_alpha   90.00
_cell.angle_beta   90.00
_cell.angle_gamma   90.00
#
_symmetry.space_group_name_H-M   'P 1'
#
loop_
_entity.id
_entity.type
_entity.pdbx_description
1 polymer ?
#
loop_
_entity_poly.entity_id
_entity_poly.type
_entity_poly.pdbx_seq_one_letter_code
_entity_poly.pdbx_strand_id
1 'polypeptide(L)' 'TFTAWCNSHLRKAGTQIENIEEDFRDGLKLMLLLEVISGERLAKPERGKMRVHKISNVNKALDFIASKGVKLV' A
#
# COMPACT_ATOMS: atom_id res chain seq x y z
N THR A 1 -10.68 -1.72 14.56
CA THR A 1 -9.77 -0.58 14.28
C THR A 1 -9.31 -0.66 12.84
N PHE A 2 -8.75 0.42 12.28
CA PHE A 2 -8.27 0.43 10.90
C PHE A 2 -7.17 -0.62 10.64
N THR A 3 -6.24 -0.82 11.59
CA THR A 3 -5.24 -1.89 11.54
C THR A 3 -5.86 -3.28 11.38
N ALA A 4 -6.90 -3.59 12.15
CA ALA A 4 -7.61 -4.88 12.06
C ALA A 4 -8.29 -5.06 10.70
N TRP A 5 -8.87 -3.97 10.15
CA TRP A 5 -9.44 -3.96 8.81
C TRP A 5 -8.37 -4.25 7.74
N CYS A 6 -7.22 -3.57 7.76
CA CYS A 6 -6.11 -3.86 6.84
C CYS A 6 -5.66 -5.33 6.92
N ASN A 7 -5.52 -5.87 8.13
CA ASN A 7 -5.09 -7.24 8.35
C ASN A 7 -6.11 -8.29 7.86
N SER A 8 -7.41 -7.97 7.83
CA SER A 8 -8.43 -8.86 7.25
C SER A 8 -8.22 -9.11 5.73
N HIS A 9 -7.56 -8.16 5.05
CA HIS A 9 -7.19 -8.27 3.65
C HIS A 9 -5.76 -8.82 3.48
N LEU A 10 -4.77 -8.26 4.18
CA LEU A 10 -3.36 -8.61 4.02
C LEU A 10 -3.05 -10.08 4.38
N ARG A 11 -3.81 -10.69 5.28
CA ARG A 11 -3.66 -12.13 5.59
C ARG A 11 -3.90 -13.03 4.38
N LYS A 12 -4.75 -12.61 3.42
CA LYS A 12 -4.96 -13.33 2.15
C LYS A 12 -3.70 -13.34 1.27
N ALA A 13 -2.81 -12.36 1.48
CA ALA A 13 -1.51 -12.24 0.82
C ALA A 13 -0.34 -12.69 1.71
N GLY A 14 -0.59 -13.36 2.84
CA GLY A 14 0.44 -13.91 3.71
C GLY A 14 1.21 -12.88 4.53
N THR A 15 0.67 -11.68 4.74
CA THR A 15 1.32 -10.64 5.56
C THR A 15 0.36 -9.92 6.50
N GLN A 16 0.90 -9.08 7.37
CA GLN A 16 0.14 -8.26 8.32
C GLN A 16 0.91 -7.00 8.71
N ILE A 17 0.21 -6.07 9.34
CA ILE A 17 0.76 -4.86 9.98
C ILE A 17 0.46 -4.87 11.48
N GLU A 18 1.36 -4.26 12.24
CA GLU A 18 1.25 -4.04 13.67
C GLU A 18 1.12 -2.54 13.96
N ASN A 19 2.03 -1.72 13.41
CA ASN A 19 2.01 -0.28 13.52
C ASN A 19 1.85 0.34 12.13
N ILE A 20 0.71 0.98 11.88
CA ILE A 20 0.39 1.55 10.58
C ILE A 20 1.38 2.61 10.11
N GLU A 21 1.92 3.44 11.01
CA GLU A 21 2.82 4.55 10.66
C GLU A 21 4.16 4.04 10.15
N GLU A 22 4.65 2.93 10.70
CA GLU A 22 5.92 2.32 10.29
C GLU A 22 5.74 1.31 9.16
N ASP A 23 4.72 0.46 9.24
CA ASP A 23 4.52 -0.65 8.29
C ASP A 23 4.09 -0.20 6.89
N PHE A 24 3.44 0.96 6.74
CA PHE A 24 3.08 1.52 5.44
C PHE A 24 4.07 2.53 4.91
N ARG A 25 5.08 2.89 5.70
CA ARG A 25 6.03 3.98 5.40
C ARG A 25 6.84 3.77 4.13
N ASP A 26 7.12 2.53 3.76
CA ASP A 26 7.87 2.21 2.54
C ASP A 26 6.99 2.00 1.29
N GLY A 27 5.66 2.07 1.46
CA GLY A 27 4.66 1.92 0.41
C GLY A 27 4.36 0.48 -0.02
N LEU A 28 5.15 -0.52 0.37
CA LEU A 28 5.00 -1.88 -0.18
C LEU A 28 3.72 -2.57 0.30
N LYS A 29 3.48 -2.59 1.62
CA LYS A 29 2.26 -3.17 2.18
C LYS A 29 1.02 -2.35 1.82
N LEU A 30 1.17 -1.04 1.63
CA LEU A 30 0.10 -0.17 1.16
C LEU A 30 -0.32 -0.53 -0.27
N MET A 31 0.64 -0.65 -1.20
CA MET A 31 0.38 -1.10 -2.57
C MET A 31 -0.29 -2.47 -2.57
N LEU A 32 0.23 -3.43 -1.80
CA LEU A 32 -0.34 -4.77 -1.71
C LEU A 32 -1.78 -4.76 -1.17
N LEU A 33 -2.06 -3.95 -0.16
CA LEU A 33 -3.42 -3.78 0.35
C LEU A 33 -4.36 -3.30 -0.77
N LEU A 34 -3.94 -2.29 -1.55
CA LEU A 34 -4.72 -1.75 -2.68
C LEU A 34 -4.97 -2.81 -3.76
N GLU A 35 -3.98 -3.64 -4.09
CA GLU A 35 -4.17 -4.76 -5.03
C GLU A 35 -5.18 -5.77 -4.50
N VAL A 36 -5.10 -6.14 -3.22
CA VAL A 36 -5.99 -7.15 -2.62
C VAL A 36 -7.43 -6.66 -2.53
N ILE A 37 -7.66 -5.37 -2.22
CA ILE A 37 -9.02 -4.83 -2.12
C ILE A 37 -9.66 -4.56 -3.48
N SER A 38 -8.87 -4.17 -4.48
CA SER A 38 -9.37 -3.85 -5.83
C SER A 38 -9.45 -5.06 -6.74
N GLY A 39 -8.65 -6.10 -6.49
CA GLY A 39 -8.46 -7.20 -7.43
C GLY A 39 -7.63 -6.83 -8.66
N GLU A 40 -7.05 -5.63 -8.69
CA GLU A 40 -6.24 -5.12 -9.80
C GLU A 40 -4.76 -5.08 -9.42
N ARG A 41 -3.87 -5.16 -10.41
CA ARG A 41 -2.43 -5.04 -10.20
C ARG A 41 -1.99 -3.59 -10.34
N LEU A 42 -1.17 -3.14 -9.38
CA LEU A 42 -0.51 -1.85 -9.44
C LEU A 42 0.79 -1.96 -10.27
N ALA A 43 1.38 -0.81 -10.61
CA ALA A 43 2.71 -0.77 -11.20
C ALA A 43 3.74 -1.48 -10.30
N LYS A 44 4.75 -2.10 -10.91
CA LYS A 44 5.76 -2.87 -10.16
C LYS A 44 6.42 -2.01 -9.06
N PRO A 45 6.54 -2.53 -7.83
CA PRO A 45 7.17 -1.79 -6.73
C PRO A 45 8.69 -1.68 -6.93
N GLU A 46 9.26 -0.57 -6.45
CA GLU A 46 10.69 -0.38 -6.28
C GLU A 46 11.18 -1.22 -5.09
N ARG A 47 12.27 -1.98 -5.29
CA ARG A 47 12.83 -2.89 -4.27
C ARG A 47 14.02 -2.30 -3.48
N GLY A 48 14.42 -1.06 -3.77
CA GLY A 48 15.57 -0.44 -3.13
C GLY A 48 15.25 0.10 -1.73
N LYS A 49 16.29 0.23 -0.89
CA LYS A 49 16.16 0.66 0.52
C LYS A 49 16.24 2.18 0.72
N MET A 50 16.70 2.93 -0.31
CA MET A 50 16.81 4.39 -0.27
C MET A 50 15.44 5.07 -0.13
N ARG A 51 15.44 6.26 0.47
CA ARG A 51 14.23 7.07 0.66
C ARG A 51 13.46 7.33 -0.64
N VAL A 52 14.16 7.51 -1.77
CA VAL A 52 13.53 7.74 -3.08
C VAL A 52 12.66 6.56 -3.54
N HIS A 53 13.05 5.32 -3.23
CA HIS A 53 12.24 4.13 -3.58
C HIS A 53 10.97 4.07 -2.75
N LYS A 54 11.07 4.37 -1.45
CA LYS A 54 9.92 4.44 -0.54
C LYS A 54 8.90 5.47 -1.03
N ILE A 55 9.38 6.68 -1.36
CA ILE A 55 8.53 7.75 -1.92
C ILE A 55 7.90 7.31 -3.24
N SER A 56 8.66 6.68 -4.13
CA SER A 56 8.14 6.17 -5.41
C SER A 56 7.02 5.15 -5.21
N ASN A 57 7.17 4.21 -4.27
CA ASN A 57 6.13 3.22 -3.96
C ASN A 57 4.86 3.86 -3.37
N VAL A 58 5.03 4.81 -2.44
CA VAL A 58 3.90 5.56 -1.88
C VAL A 58 3.19 6.35 -2.98
N ASN A 59 3.91 7.04 -3.86
CA ASN A 59 3.31 7.76 -4.98
C ASN A 59 2.53 6.83 -5.91
N LYS A 60 3.06 5.65 -6.26
CA LYS A 60 2.33 4.64 -7.05
C LYS A 60 1.02 4.23 -6.39
N ALA A 61 1.00 4.09 -5.07
CA ALA A 61 -0.24 3.80 -4.32
C ALA A 61 -1.22 4.98 -4.35
N LEU A 62 -0.74 6.21 -4.16
CA LEU A 62 -1.58 7.42 -4.18
C LEU A 62 -2.15 7.69 -5.57
N ASP A 63 -1.35 7.52 -6.63
CA ASP A 63 -1.78 7.66 -8.02
C ASP A 63 -2.88 6.65 -8.35
N PHE A 64 -2.76 5.41 -7.87
CA PHE A 64 -3.81 4.41 -8.00
C PHE A 64 -5.10 4.85 -7.32
N ILE A 65 -5.04 5.33 -6.07
CA ILE A 65 -6.21 5.83 -5.33
C ILE A 65 -6.88 7.00 -6.08
N ALA A 66 -6.08 7.96 -6.56
CA ALA A 66 -6.56 9.08 -7.35
C ALA A 66 -7.24 8.64 -8.65
N SER A 67 -6.68 7.63 -9.35
CA SER A 67 -7.27 7.06 -10.57
C SER A 67 -8.64 6.40 -10.35
N LYS A 68 -8.96 6.01 -9.11
CA LYS A 68 -10.28 5.49 -8.74
C LYS A 68 -11.30 6.59 -8.40
N GLY A 69 -10.95 7.85 -8.62
CA GLY A 69 -11.82 9.00 -8.39
C GLY A 69 -11.87 9.47 -6.93
N VAL A 70 -10.97 8.99 -6.08
CA VAL A 70 -10.86 9.45 -4.69
C VAL A 70 -10.03 10.72 -4.65
N LYS A 71 -10.60 11.80 -4.10
CA LYS A 71 -9.90 13.06 -3.91
C LYS A 71 -8.93 12.95 -2.74
N LEU A 72 -7.64 13.10 -3.02
CA LEU A 72 -6.59 13.25 -2.01
C LEU A 72 -6.46 14.74 -1.68
N VAL A 73 -6.77 15.13 -0.44
CA VAL A 73 -6.69 16.52 0.06
C VAL A 73 -5.71 16.63 1.21
#